data_AF-A0A2I1CES2-F1
#
_entry.id   AF-A0A2I1CES2-F1
#
_cell.length_a   1.000
_cell.length_b   1.000
_cell.length_c   1.000
_cell.angle_alpha   90.00
_cell.angle_beta   90.00
_cell.angle_gamma   90.00
#
_symmetry.space_group_name_H-M   'P 1'
#
loop_
_entity.id
_entity.type
_entity.pdbx_description
1 polymer ?
#
loop_
_entity_poly.entity_id
_entity_poly.type
_entity_poly.pdbx_seq_one_letter_code
_entity_poly.pdbx_strand_id
1 'polypeptide(L)'
;MYKENITVIAREGVTAWCRRNPVGACADDGGTTGNTASQLQLEYHPHEVLQDKIFFSALLGSPADISVTIDGVALPASWFHTPSGGVGIYHGSVSFTGHSGNVAVTINRSGAEVVSLSGDDITSGCYFDTQAENYNTWVGSEMATGTVSATPPYALADQVCIAGWGKGDFLGLCNFSCALGYCPVGACVCTRMGPHPDKPAAKGVQGYPAAGRDANFAGLCSFSCNYGYCPSGDSFAGLCSYNCNFGFGPIHRCTCTGVGPLIEPPPKNTSITGYSPSVDDSDLCMFACQRGYCPSPICQEYSADDFVCGASEDDYYVDCGETMSCDFTKSYDTLADLANVMDTIDPYCTSYYSINVLGRMLDDAMVDYNSVVTGDYDKKFNDYVDYIKDTIPLQLRQFLLDSNSTVSRGNKYFECAFVTGPREACPIDTNFYTGRVEVTYYLVDADGFYADLAVTYGIQKEWVKFGEYDTTQCRGPVLGDVQCTIYYGFPLRSSNVTVDNPKDIVTKALPGIRSLNTTIALTQLEINAGTWTGVLDDGRCPNTGDVFDRRCCASKDD
;
A
#
# COMPACT_ATOMS: atom_id res chain seq x y z
N MET A 1 16.32 12.62 6.93
CA MET A 1 16.32 12.02 5.59
C MET A 1 15.28 12.70 4.70
N TYR A 2 14.01 12.79 5.13
CA TYR A 2 12.92 13.40 4.36
C TYR A 2 12.97 14.94 4.20
N LYS A 3 13.57 15.68 5.14
CA LYS A 3 13.65 17.15 5.11
C LYS A 3 14.91 17.69 4.42
N GLU A 4 16.04 17.04 4.65
CA GLU A 4 17.37 17.54 4.27
C GLU A 4 17.96 16.81 3.05
N ASN A 5 17.21 15.91 2.40
CA ASN A 5 17.64 15.05 1.29
C ASN A 5 18.75 14.01 1.65
N ILE A 6 19.60 14.31 2.63
CA ILE A 6 20.65 13.46 3.21
C ILE A 6 20.76 13.78 4.71
N THR A 7 21.11 12.82 5.57
CA THR A 7 21.16 13.07 7.01
C THR A 7 22.22 12.22 7.68
N VAL A 8 22.99 12.83 8.59
CA VAL A 8 23.95 12.13 9.45
C VAL A 8 23.21 11.34 10.51
N ILE A 9 23.45 10.04 10.56
CA ILE A 9 23.00 9.15 11.62
C ILE A 9 23.91 9.41 12.82
N ALA A 10 23.31 9.94 13.90
CA ALA A 10 24.00 10.23 15.15
C ALA A 10 23.88 9.08 16.18
N ARG A 11 22.85 8.25 16.03
CA ARG A 11 22.58 7.07 16.88
C ARG A 11 21.91 5.99 16.06
N GLU A 12 22.23 4.75 16.42
CA GLU A 12 21.65 3.55 15.84
C GLU A 12 20.47 3.07 16.70
N GLY A 13 19.57 2.31 16.12
CA GLY A 13 18.42 1.77 16.85
C GLY A 13 17.65 0.73 16.05
N VAL A 14 16.78 0.01 16.74
CA VAL A 14 15.93 -1.04 16.17
C VAL A 14 14.50 -0.83 16.60
N THR A 15 13.57 -1.07 15.69
CA THR A 15 12.13 -1.18 15.94
C THR A 15 11.69 -2.56 15.49
N ALA A 16 10.96 -3.27 16.34
CA ALA A 16 10.39 -4.57 15.99
C ALA A 16 8.90 -4.59 16.30
N TRP A 17 8.16 -5.38 15.52
CA TRP A 17 6.76 -5.59 15.74
C TRP A 17 6.34 -7.01 15.33
N CYS A 18 5.40 -7.55 16.08
CA CYS A 18 4.81 -8.84 15.80
C CYS A 18 3.41 -8.91 16.41
N ARG A 19 2.57 -9.78 15.87
CA ARG A 19 1.36 -10.18 16.59
C ARG A 19 1.77 -11.02 17.80
N ARG A 20 0.97 -10.90 18.86
CA ARG A 20 1.18 -11.67 20.08
C ARG A 20 0.56 -13.05 20.04
N ASN A 21 -0.27 -13.32 19.03
CA ASN A 21 -0.97 -14.57 18.83
C ASN A 21 -0.69 -15.12 17.42
N PRO A 22 -0.43 -16.43 17.27
CA PRO A 22 -0.37 -17.07 15.96
C PRO A 22 -1.71 -16.96 15.24
N VAL A 23 -1.66 -16.84 13.92
CA VAL A 23 -2.86 -16.71 13.09
C VAL A 23 -3.75 -17.93 13.18
N GLY A 24 -5.04 -17.73 13.43
CA GLY A 24 -5.98 -18.83 13.58
C GLY A 24 -5.78 -19.65 14.87
N ALA A 25 -5.07 -19.11 15.86
CA ALA A 25 -4.97 -19.74 17.19
C ALA A 25 -6.32 -19.78 17.95
N CYS A 26 -7.29 -18.98 17.50
CA CYS A 26 -8.59 -18.80 18.13
C CYS A 26 -9.74 -19.23 17.22
N ALA A 27 -10.86 -19.61 17.81
CA ALA A 27 -12.02 -20.12 17.08
C ALA A 27 -12.85 -19.03 16.39
N ASP A 28 -12.72 -17.77 16.83
CA ASP A 28 -13.46 -16.63 16.32
C ASP A 28 -12.47 -15.53 15.87
N ASP A 29 -12.71 -14.95 14.69
CA ASP A 29 -11.96 -13.82 14.15
C ASP A 29 -12.56 -12.46 14.59
N GLY A 30 -13.65 -12.49 15.36
CA GLY A 30 -14.33 -11.32 15.89
C GLY A 30 -14.99 -10.45 14.82
N GLY A 31 -15.19 -10.98 13.61
CA GLY A 31 -15.66 -10.22 12.45
C GLY A 31 -14.60 -9.29 11.86
N THR A 32 -13.32 -9.50 12.18
CA THR A 32 -12.22 -8.73 11.61
C THR A 32 -11.96 -9.15 10.17
N THR A 33 -11.80 -8.18 9.27
CA THR A 33 -11.41 -8.44 7.88
C THR A 33 -9.99 -7.91 7.65
N GLY A 34 -9.23 -8.56 6.76
CA GLY A 34 -7.87 -8.14 6.42
C GLY A 34 -7.80 -6.82 5.64
N ASN A 35 -8.89 -6.48 4.94
CA ASN A 35 -9.12 -5.27 4.16
C ASN A 35 -10.61 -4.91 4.30
N THR A 36 -11.04 -3.73 3.82
CA THR A 36 -12.46 -3.34 3.88
C THR A 36 -13.02 -2.93 2.53
N ALA A 37 -14.22 -3.42 2.23
CA ALA A 37 -14.99 -3.03 1.05
C ALA A 37 -15.33 -1.53 1.05
N SER A 38 -15.41 -0.91 2.23
CA SER A 38 -15.62 0.54 2.38
C SER A 38 -14.48 1.40 1.80
N GLN A 39 -13.30 0.80 1.58
CA GLN A 39 -12.15 1.41 0.91
C GLN A 39 -11.93 0.84 -0.51
N LEU A 40 -12.96 0.22 -1.11
CA LEU A 40 -12.90 -0.38 -2.45
C LEU A 40 -11.85 -1.50 -2.58
N GLN A 41 -11.62 -2.25 -1.50
CA GLN A 41 -10.71 -3.39 -1.49
C GLN A 41 -11.48 -4.69 -1.30
N LEU A 42 -10.99 -5.78 -1.89
CA LEU A 42 -11.49 -7.12 -1.58
C LEU A 42 -11.23 -7.43 -0.10
N GLU A 43 -12.27 -7.86 0.60
CA GLU A 43 -12.17 -8.34 1.97
C GLU A 43 -11.60 -9.75 1.95
N TYR A 44 -10.56 -9.97 2.76
CA TYR A 44 -9.93 -11.27 2.97
C TYR A 44 -10.14 -11.68 4.41
N HIS A 45 -10.17 -12.99 4.66
CA HIS A 45 -10.06 -13.44 6.04
C HIS A 45 -8.67 -13.08 6.59
N PRO A 46 -8.55 -12.64 7.86
CA PRO A 46 -7.27 -12.23 8.43
C PRO A 46 -6.17 -13.29 8.28
N HIS A 47 -6.53 -14.57 8.34
CA HIS A 47 -5.58 -15.67 8.21
C HIS A 47 -4.98 -15.87 6.81
N GLU A 48 -5.56 -15.25 5.78
CA GLU A 48 -5.05 -15.31 4.40
C GLU A 48 -3.98 -14.24 4.14
N VAL A 49 -3.98 -13.15 4.93
CA VAL A 49 -3.11 -11.98 4.69
C VAL A 49 -2.10 -11.74 5.81
N LEU A 50 -2.43 -12.11 7.05
CA LEU A 50 -1.53 -11.92 8.18
C LEU A 50 -0.50 -13.05 8.26
N GLN A 51 0.76 -12.66 8.47
CA GLN A 51 1.88 -13.61 8.56
C GLN A 51 2.30 -13.79 10.02
N ASP A 52 2.65 -15.02 10.40
CA ASP A 52 3.27 -15.33 11.71
C ASP A 52 4.77 -15.05 11.67
N LYS A 53 5.09 -13.75 11.62
CA LYS A 53 6.48 -13.25 11.59
C LYS A 53 6.71 -12.14 12.60
N ILE A 54 7.93 -12.10 13.12
CA ILE A 54 8.49 -10.92 13.78
C ILE A 54 9.15 -10.09 12.70
N PHE A 55 8.68 -8.86 12.53
CA PHE A 55 9.23 -7.89 11.60
C PHE A 55 10.10 -6.92 12.36
N PHE A 56 11.19 -6.48 11.75
CA PHE A 56 12.11 -5.55 12.38
C PHE A 56 12.75 -4.61 11.35
N SER A 57 12.99 -3.39 11.80
CA SER A 57 13.68 -2.34 11.06
C SER A 57 14.78 -1.75 11.92
N ALA A 58 15.99 -1.60 11.39
CA ALA A 58 17.12 -1.04 12.13
C ALA A 58 17.76 0.13 11.38
N LEU A 59 17.92 1.26 12.07
CA LEU A 59 18.70 2.40 11.58
C LEU A 59 20.17 2.18 11.98
N LEU A 60 21.03 1.95 11.00
CA LEU A 60 22.43 1.59 11.23
C LEU A 60 23.39 2.53 10.50
N GLY A 61 24.49 2.88 11.16
CA GLY A 61 25.60 3.65 10.63
C GLY A 61 26.61 2.83 9.82
N SER A 62 26.53 1.50 9.90
CA SER A 62 27.29 0.55 9.07
C SER A 62 26.62 -0.83 9.15
N PRO A 63 26.93 -1.76 8.21
CA PRO A 63 26.37 -3.11 8.26
C PRO A 63 26.54 -3.80 9.62
N ALA A 64 25.52 -4.55 10.04
CA ALA A 64 25.48 -5.32 11.27
C ALA A 64 24.59 -6.56 11.09
N ASP A 65 24.83 -7.55 11.94
CA ASP A 65 24.06 -8.79 11.99
C ASP A 65 22.85 -8.62 12.91
N ILE A 66 21.80 -9.40 12.65
CA ILE A 66 20.59 -9.48 13.46
C ILE A 66 20.51 -10.85 14.13
N SER A 67 20.10 -10.87 15.39
CA SER A 67 19.76 -12.09 16.12
C SER A 67 18.39 -11.91 16.74
N VAL A 68 17.51 -12.90 16.57
CA VAL A 68 16.17 -12.92 17.18
C VAL A 68 16.04 -14.20 17.98
N THR A 69 15.55 -14.10 19.21
CA THR A 69 15.27 -15.25 20.07
C THR A 69 13.84 -15.22 20.58
N ILE A 70 13.24 -16.39 20.76
CA ILE A 70 12.00 -16.58 21.53
C ILE A 70 12.29 -17.50 22.71
N ASP A 71 12.12 -17.03 23.94
CA ASP A 71 12.50 -17.75 25.17
C ASP A 71 13.94 -18.31 25.12
N GLY A 72 14.87 -17.52 24.57
CA GLY A 72 16.27 -17.89 24.41
C GLY A 72 16.57 -18.85 23.25
N VAL A 73 15.55 -19.34 22.53
CA VAL A 73 15.74 -20.14 21.31
C VAL A 73 16.00 -19.21 20.12
N ALA A 74 17.18 -19.31 19.51
CA ALA A 74 17.55 -18.52 18.35
C ALA A 74 16.78 -18.93 17.10
N LEU A 75 16.25 -17.93 16.39
CA LEU A 75 15.55 -18.09 15.11
C LEU A 75 16.45 -17.61 13.95
N PRO A 76 16.28 -18.15 12.74
CA PRO A 76 17.08 -17.78 11.56
C PRO A 76 16.67 -16.43 10.97
N ALA A 77 16.90 -15.35 11.72
CA ALA A 77 16.60 -13.99 11.29
C ALA A 77 17.55 -13.52 10.19
N SER A 78 17.02 -12.79 9.21
CA SER A 78 17.81 -12.24 8.11
C SER A 78 17.26 -10.90 7.63
N TRP A 79 18.14 -10.10 7.02
CA TRP A 79 17.78 -8.89 6.30
C TRP A 79 17.29 -9.25 4.90
N PHE A 80 16.06 -8.88 4.55
CA PHE A 80 15.57 -8.98 3.17
C PHE A 80 15.72 -7.65 2.41
N HIS A 81 15.91 -6.54 3.13
CA HIS A 81 16.22 -5.24 2.55
C HIS A 81 17.40 -4.60 3.29
N THR A 82 18.38 -4.15 2.53
CA THR A 82 19.56 -3.42 3.04
C THR A 82 19.76 -2.14 2.22
N PRO A 83 20.17 -1.03 2.85
CA PRO A 83 20.39 0.23 2.16
C PRO A 83 21.63 0.17 1.27
N SER A 84 21.57 0.82 0.11
CA SER A 84 22.72 0.97 -0.79
C SER A 84 23.85 1.71 -0.08
N GLY A 85 25.03 1.09 0.00
CA GLY A 85 26.19 1.64 0.71
C GLY A 85 26.24 1.34 2.22
N GLY A 86 25.29 0.57 2.75
CA GLY A 86 25.38 0.00 4.10
C GLY A 86 25.10 0.96 5.26
N VAL A 87 24.60 2.17 4.98
CA VAL A 87 24.25 3.19 5.98
C VAL A 87 22.80 3.61 5.75
N GLY A 88 21.93 3.39 6.74
CA GLY A 88 20.51 3.68 6.61
C GLY A 88 19.62 2.64 7.30
N ILE A 89 18.42 2.45 6.76
CA ILE A 89 17.41 1.57 7.35
C ILE A 89 17.46 0.19 6.70
N TYR A 90 17.63 -0.82 7.54
CA TYR A 90 17.59 -2.24 7.21
C TYR A 90 16.21 -2.78 7.56
N HIS A 91 15.65 -3.68 6.73
CA HIS A 91 14.40 -4.39 7.05
C HIS A 91 14.60 -5.89 6.97
N GLY A 92 14.04 -6.59 7.95
CA GLY A 92 14.10 -8.03 8.04
C GLY A 92 12.86 -8.60 8.70
N SER A 93 12.74 -9.91 8.62
CA SER A 93 11.69 -10.64 9.33
C SER A 93 12.13 -12.06 9.61
N VAL A 94 11.48 -12.69 10.58
CA VAL A 94 11.66 -14.12 10.87
C VAL A 94 10.32 -14.72 11.25
N SER A 95 10.05 -15.95 10.80
CA SER A 95 8.86 -16.68 11.22
C SER A 95 8.99 -17.11 12.68
N PHE A 96 7.91 -16.95 13.44
CA PHE A 96 7.81 -17.49 14.81
C PHE A 96 6.95 -18.76 14.87
N THR A 97 6.55 -19.32 13.72
CA THR A 97 5.67 -20.50 13.68
C THR A 97 6.25 -21.64 14.51
N GLY A 98 5.45 -22.16 15.44
CA GLY A 98 5.88 -23.23 16.36
C GLY A 98 6.65 -22.75 17.59
N HIS A 99 6.79 -21.44 17.79
CA HIS A 99 7.46 -20.84 18.93
C HIS A 99 6.52 -19.90 19.71
N SER A 100 6.68 -19.87 21.02
CA SER A 100 5.94 -19.03 21.97
C SER A 100 6.88 -18.61 23.09
N GLY A 101 6.63 -17.47 23.71
CA GLY A 101 7.48 -16.93 24.77
C GLY A 101 8.03 -15.54 24.47
N ASN A 102 8.98 -15.10 25.28
CA ASN A 102 9.52 -13.76 25.26
C ASN A 102 10.36 -13.51 24.01
N VAL A 103 10.03 -12.45 23.27
CA VAL A 103 10.76 -12.04 22.06
C VAL A 103 11.94 -11.14 22.44
N ALA A 104 13.13 -11.45 21.93
CA ALA A 104 14.27 -10.52 21.98
C ALA A 104 14.89 -10.34 20.59
N VAL A 105 15.20 -9.09 20.25
CA VAL A 105 15.76 -8.67 18.97
C VAL A 105 17.05 -7.90 19.23
N THR A 106 18.17 -8.43 18.75
CA THR A 106 19.50 -7.90 19.07
C THR A 106 20.29 -7.64 17.80
N ILE A 107 20.86 -6.44 17.70
CA ILE A 107 21.80 -6.06 16.65
C ILE A 107 23.22 -6.31 17.15
N ASN A 108 23.99 -7.08 16.40
CA ASN A 108 25.36 -7.44 16.72
C ASN A 108 26.31 -6.95 15.64
N ARG A 109 27.48 -6.43 16.04
CA ARG A 109 28.54 -6.04 15.12
C ARG A 109 29.87 -6.60 15.58
N SER A 110 30.48 -7.43 14.75
CA SER A 110 31.75 -8.10 15.07
C SER A 110 31.73 -8.86 16.41
N GLY A 111 30.57 -9.47 16.74
CA GLY A 111 30.37 -10.22 17.98
C GLY A 111 30.07 -9.37 19.23
N ALA A 112 29.96 -8.05 19.11
CA ALA A 112 29.53 -7.16 20.19
C ALA A 112 28.09 -6.69 19.99
N GLU A 113 27.33 -6.62 21.09
CA GLU A 113 25.97 -6.07 21.09
C GLU A 113 26.00 -4.56 20.84
N VAL A 114 25.20 -4.10 19.87
CA VAL A 114 25.01 -2.68 19.53
C VAL A 114 23.75 -2.14 20.21
N VAL A 115 22.65 -2.87 20.09
CA VAL A 115 21.36 -2.56 20.71
C VAL A 115 20.54 -3.85 20.85
N SER A 116 19.81 -3.96 21.96
CA SER A 116 18.94 -5.11 22.24
C SER A 116 17.58 -4.63 22.68
N LEU A 117 16.53 -5.17 22.07
CA LEU A 117 15.14 -4.87 22.34
C LEU A 117 14.47 -6.13 22.89
N SER A 118 13.97 -6.05 24.13
CA SER A 118 13.12 -7.09 24.72
C SER A 118 11.66 -6.72 24.49
N GLY A 119 10.88 -7.66 23.99
CA GLY A 119 9.47 -7.51 23.72
C GLY A 119 8.57 -8.32 24.63
N ASP A 120 7.27 -8.24 24.35
CA ASP A 120 6.25 -9.03 25.02
C ASP A 120 6.25 -10.47 24.54
N ASP A 121 5.62 -11.35 25.33
CA ASP A 121 5.50 -12.77 25.00
C ASP A 121 4.51 -13.02 23.85
N ILE A 122 4.92 -13.88 22.92
CA ILE A 122 4.03 -14.54 21.95
C ILE A 122 3.32 -15.68 22.68
N THR A 123 1.99 -15.65 22.72
CA THR A 123 1.14 -16.60 23.43
C THR A 123 0.03 -17.12 22.52
N SER A 124 -0.56 -18.27 22.87
CA SER A 124 -1.73 -18.81 22.16
C SER A 124 -3.06 -18.42 22.83
N GLY A 125 -3.09 -17.37 23.65
CA GLY A 125 -4.26 -17.03 24.47
C GLY A 125 -5.30 -16.19 23.72
N CYS A 126 -6.51 -16.73 23.56
CA CYS A 126 -7.64 -15.97 23.02
C CYS A 126 -8.23 -15.01 24.06
N TYR A 127 -8.93 -13.97 23.61
CA TYR A 127 -9.59 -13.05 24.53
C TYR A 127 -10.60 -13.80 25.42
N PHE A 128 -10.46 -13.66 26.74
CA PHE A 128 -11.06 -14.55 27.75
C PHE A 128 -12.58 -14.76 27.60
N ASP A 129 -13.33 -13.71 27.21
CA ASP A 129 -14.79 -13.74 27.21
C ASP A 129 -15.42 -14.09 25.84
N THR A 130 -14.72 -13.82 24.74
CA THR A 130 -15.27 -13.99 23.38
C THR A 130 -14.59 -15.09 22.59
N GLN A 131 -13.47 -15.64 23.07
CA GLN A 131 -12.59 -16.53 22.31
C GLN A 131 -12.13 -15.92 20.97
N ALA A 132 -12.20 -14.60 20.84
CA ALA A 132 -11.78 -13.88 19.65
C ALA A 132 -10.25 -13.75 19.61
N GLU A 133 -9.70 -13.82 18.40
CA GLU A 133 -8.29 -13.58 18.15
C GLU A 133 -7.94 -12.10 18.33
N ASN A 134 -6.81 -11.81 18.98
CA ASN A 134 -6.28 -10.47 19.07
C ASN A 134 -5.27 -10.23 17.93
N TYR A 135 -5.68 -9.44 16.94
CA TYR A 135 -4.83 -9.08 15.81
C TYR A 135 -3.90 -7.88 16.08
N ASN A 136 -3.98 -7.25 17.25
CA ASN A 136 -3.12 -6.13 17.59
C ASN A 136 -1.65 -6.58 17.69
N THR A 137 -0.77 -5.78 17.10
CA THR A 137 0.68 -6.02 17.16
C THR A 137 1.27 -5.39 18.41
N TRP A 138 2.18 -6.11 19.06
CA TRP A 138 3.17 -5.46 19.91
C TRP A 138 4.17 -4.72 19.02
N VAL A 139 4.56 -3.52 19.43
CA VAL A 139 5.59 -2.71 18.77
C VAL A 139 6.56 -2.23 19.84
N GLY A 140 7.84 -2.49 19.65
CA GLY A 140 8.91 -2.02 20.52
C GLY A 140 10.00 -1.33 19.73
N SER A 141 10.72 -0.42 20.39
CA SER A 141 11.90 0.22 19.82
C SER A 141 12.93 0.46 20.90
N GLU A 142 14.21 0.30 20.55
CA GLU A 142 15.32 0.63 21.41
C GLU A 142 16.43 1.33 20.63
N MET A 143 17.11 2.27 21.28
CA MET A 143 18.24 3.00 20.70
C MET A 143 19.55 2.57 21.35
N ALA A 144 20.61 2.49 20.55
CA ALA A 144 21.95 2.27 21.08
C ALA A 144 22.37 3.42 21.99
N THR A 145 23.06 3.09 23.09
CA THR A 145 23.65 4.08 24.01
C THR A 145 24.86 4.80 23.39
N GLY A 146 25.57 4.10 22.51
CA GLY A 146 26.69 4.63 21.74
C GLY A 146 26.25 5.69 20.73
N THR A 147 27.12 6.66 20.48
CA THR A 147 26.94 7.63 19.39
C THR A 147 27.77 7.22 18.19
N VAL A 148 27.26 7.51 17.00
CA VAL A 148 27.94 7.29 15.73
C VAL A 148 27.93 8.58 14.92
N SER A 149 28.75 8.64 13.87
CA SER A 149 28.68 9.71 12.89
C SER A 149 28.82 9.07 11.52
N ALA A 150 27.68 8.67 10.96
CA ALA A 150 27.62 7.99 9.68
C ALA A 150 26.71 8.75 8.73
N THR A 151 27.20 9.05 7.53
CA THR A 151 26.41 9.72 6.49
C THR A 151 26.19 8.73 5.36
N PRO A 152 24.95 8.53 4.89
CA PRO A 152 24.69 7.73 3.70
C PRO A 152 25.53 8.24 2.52
N PRO A 153 26.10 7.34 1.70
CA PRO A 153 26.95 7.76 0.57
C PRO A 153 26.16 8.45 -0.56
N TYR A 154 24.84 8.27 -0.59
CA TYR A 154 23.96 8.81 -1.64
C TYR A 154 22.81 9.61 -1.01
N ALA A 155 22.51 10.79 -1.55
CA ALA A 155 21.33 11.54 -1.16
C ALA A 155 20.05 10.88 -1.72
N LEU A 156 18.89 11.17 -1.14
CA LEU A 156 17.62 10.58 -1.56
C LEU A 156 17.25 10.97 -3.00
N ALA A 157 17.51 12.21 -3.40
CA ALA A 157 17.26 12.71 -4.75
C ALA A 157 18.16 12.08 -5.83
N ASP A 158 19.31 11.52 -5.44
CA ASP A 158 20.24 10.85 -6.34
C ASP A 158 19.94 9.34 -6.47
N GLN A 159 18.95 8.86 -5.71
CA GLN A 159 18.54 7.46 -5.73
C GLN A 159 17.38 7.23 -6.69
N VAL A 160 17.45 6.12 -7.42
CA VAL A 160 16.39 5.59 -8.28
C VAL A 160 15.99 4.21 -7.80
N CYS A 161 14.86 3.70 -8.29
CA CYS A 161 14.52 2.32 -8.06
C CYS A 161 15.49 1.40 -8.79
N ILE A 162 16.15 0.49 -8.07
CA ILE A 162 17.15 -0.46 -8.60
C ILE A 162 16.73 -1.94 -8.45
N ALA A 163 15.54 -2.19 -7.93
CA ALA A 163 14.88 -3.48 -7.96
C ALA A 163 13.38 -3.26 -7.76
N GLY A 164 12.57 -4.02 -8.50
CA GLY A 164 11.13 -3.95 -8.43
C GLY A 164 10.51 -5.17 -9.09
N TRP A 165 9.21 -5.31 -8.91
CA TRP A 165 8.43 -6.38 -9.55
C TRP A 165 7.13 -5.80 -10.10
N GLY A 166 6.47 -6.55 -10.97
CA GLY A 166 5.17 -6.20 -11.52
C GLY A 166 4.23 -7.41 -11.43
N LYS A 167 2.92 -7.16 -11.43
CA LYS A 167 1.92 -8.23 -11.39
C LYS A 167 1.83 -8.92 -12.76
N GLY A 168 1.74 -10.25 -12.76
CA GLY A 168 1.56 -11.05 -13.98
C GLY A 168 2.64 -10.79 -15.03
N ASP A 169 2.23 -10.41 -16.23
CA ASP A 169 3.07 -10.17 -17.41
C ASP A 169 4.10 -9.04 -17.21
N PHE A 170 3.87 -8.14 -16.25
CA PHE A 170 4.85 -7.11 -15.89
C PHE A 170 6.04 -7.64 -15.10
N LEU A 171 5.96 -8.84 -14.51
CA LEU A 171 6.98 -9.35 -13.57
C LEU A 171 8.40 -9.33 -14.18
N GLY A 172 8.55 -9.89 -15.37
CA GLY A 172 9.85 -9.96 -16.05
C GLY A 172 10.35 -8.58 -16.50
N LEU A 173 9.46 -7.77 -17.07
CA LEU A 173 9.78 -6.43 -17.54
C LEU A 173 10.20 -5.51 -16.41
N CYS A 174 9.43 -5.48 -15.31
CA CYS A 174 9.73 -4.68 -14.13
C CYS A 174 11.00 -5.15 -13.44
N ASN A 175 11.24 -6.46 -13.31
CA ASN A 175 12.48 -6.95 -12.70
C ASN A 175 13.70 -6.48 -13.50
N PHE A 176 13.65 -6.56 -14.82
CA PHE A 176 14.72 -6.09 -15.69
C PHE A 176 14.86 -4.56 -15.69
N SER A 177 13.77 -3.84 -15.92
CA SER A 177 13.81 -2.39 -16.11
C SER A 177 14.15 -1.64 -14.83
N CYS A 178 13.56 -2.06 -13.70
CA CYS A 178 13.86 -1.49 -12.40
C CYS A 178 15.31 -1.76 -12.00
N ALA A 179 15.90 -2.92 -12.36
CA ALA A 179 17.33 -3.17 -12.15
C ALA A 179 18.26 -2.19 -12.90
N LEU A 180 17.76 -1.54 -13.95
CA LEU A 180 18.47 -0.53 -14.75
C LEU A 180 18.05 0.92 -14.44
N GLY A 181 17.28 1.14 -13.37
CA GLY A 181 16.87 2.48 -12.94
C GLY A 181 15.59 3.01 -13.60
N TYR A 182 14.88 2.19 -14.40
CA TYR A 182 13.61 2.57 -15.02
C TYR A 182 12.45 1.75 -14.47
N CYS A 183 11.71 2.33 -13.52
CA CYS A 183 10.65 1.64 -12.79
C CYS A 183 9.38 2.50 -12.74
N PRO A 184 8.56 2.50 -13.80
CA PRO A 184 7.34 3.30 -13.85
C PRO A 184 6.30 2.78 -12.84
N VAL A 185 5.82 3.68 -11.97
CA VAL A 185 4.90 3.35 -10.85
C VAL A 185 3.54 2.81 -11.30
N GLY A 186 3.13 3.07 -12.55
CA GLY A 186 1.88 2.54 -13.12
C GLY A 186 1.93 1.05 -13.45
N ALA A 187 3.11 0.44 -13.53
CA ALA A 187 3.28 -0.98 -13.87
C ALA A 187 4.12 -1.76 -12.85
N CYS A 188 5.07 -1.09 -12.20
CA CYS A 188 6.07 -1.71 -11.34
C CYS A 188 5.99 -1.19 -9.91
N VAL A 189 6.14 -2.10 -8.96
CA VAL A 189 6.32 -1.83 -7.54
C VAL A 189 7.80 -1.85 -7.22
N CYS A 190 8.34 -0.70 -6.80
CA CYS A 190 9.72 -0.62 -6.36
C CYS A 190 9.92 -1.33 -5.02
N THR A 191 10.92 -2.20 -4.95
CA THR A 191 11.29 -2.92 -3.72
C THR A 191 12.64 -2.50 -3.17
N ARG A 192 13.47 -1.79 -3.95
CA ARG A 192 14.76 -1.29 -3.50
C ARG A 192 15.17 -0.02 -4.22
N MET A 193 15.55 1.00 -3.45
CA MET A 193 16.16 2.24 -3.95
C MET A 193 17.68 2.18 -3.86
N GLY A 194 18.37 2.88 -4.76
CA GLY A 194 19.83 2.95 -4.75
C GLY A 194 20.38 3.91 -5.81
N PRO A 195 21.71 4.04 -5.91
CA PRO A 195 22.33 4.91 -6.90
C PRO A 195 21.97 4.47 -8.32
N HIS A 196 22.04 5.41 -9.27
CA HIS A 196 21.77 5.10 -10.66
C HIS A 196 22.69 3.97 -11.17
N PRO A 197 22.14 2.83 -11.64
CA PRO A 197 22.96 1.73 -12.14
C PRO A 197 23.56 2.09 -13.50
N ASP A 198 24.72 1.50 -13.79
CA ASP A 198 25.34 1.60 -15.12
C ASP A 198 24.50 0.84 -16.13
N LYS A 199 24.01 1.55 -17.16
CA LYS A 199 23.21 0.93 -18.21
C LYS A 199 24.13 0.22 -19.23
N PRO A 200 23.77 -0.99 -19.69
CA PRO A 200 24.44 -1.62 -20.82
C PRO A 200 24.38 -0.74 -22.08
N ALA A 201 25.24 -1.03 -23.06
CA ALA A 201 25.16 -0.37 -24.36
C ALA A 201 23.77 -0.61 -24.99
N ALA A 202 23.13 0.47 -25.43
CA ALA A 202 21.85 0.39 -26.11
C ALA A 202 21.98 -0.40 -27.42
N LYS A 203 21.08 -1.36 -27.63
CA LYS A 203 21.01 -2.20 -28.83
C LYS A 203 20.23 -1.52 -29.97
N GLY A 204 19.49 -0.44 -29.68
CA GLY A 204 18.68 0.27 -30.67
C GLY A 204 17.42 -0.48 -31.10
N VAL A 205 17.05 -1.54 -30.39
CA VAL A 205 15.84 -2.33 -30.67
C VAL A 205 14.63 -1.61 -30.11
N GLN A 206 13.70 -1.24 -30.98
CA GLN A 206 12.46 -0.58 -30.59
C GLN A 206 11.39 -1.62 -30.23
N GLY A 207 11.02 -1.67 -28.95
CA GLY A 207 9.96 -2.54 -28.44
C GLY A 207 8.62 -1.84 -28.34
N TYR A 208 7.55 -2.59 -28.59
CA TYR A 208 6.15 -2.17 -28.47
C TYR A 208 5.37 -3.18 -27.62
N PRO A 209 4.25 -2.80 -27.00
CA PRO A 209 3.33 -3.76 -26.39
C PRO A 209 2.86 -4.78 -27.43
N ALA A 210 2.67 -6.04 -27.02
CA ALA A 210 1.97 -7.00 -27.85
C ALA A 210 0.50 -6.59 -28.07
N ALA A 211 -0.12 -7.06 -29.16
CA ALA A 211 -1.53 -6.75 -29.44
C ALA A 211 -2.43 -7.17 -28.26
N GLY A 212 -3.34 -6.28 -27.86
CA GLY A 212 -4.22 -6.48 -26.70
C GLY A 212 -3.58 -6.21 -25.33
N ARG A 213 -2.31 -5.75 -25.26
CA ARG A 213 -1.67 -5.31 -24.01
C ARG A 213 -1.85 -3.81 -23.81
N ASP A 214 -1.94 -3.40 -22.54
CA ASP A 214 -2.24 -2.02 -22.16
C ASP A 214 -1.07 -1.04 -22.39
N ALA A 215 -1.36 0.25 -22.31
CA ALA A 215 -0.39 1.32 -22.54
C ALA A 215 0.79 1.34 -21.54
N ASN A 216 0.65 0.74 -20.36
CA ASN A 216 1.73 0.69 -19.36
C ASN A 216 2.88 -0.24 -19.82
N PHE A 217 2.64 -1.14 -20.77
CA PHE A 217 3.69 -1.92 -21.42
C PHE A 217 4.56 -1.07 -22.37
N ALA A 218 4.07 0.07 -22.89
CA ALA A 218 4.75 0.76 -23.99
C ALA A 218 6.13 1.30 -23.58
N GLY A 219 6.20 1.97 -22.43
CA GLY A 219 7.45 2.46 -21.87
C GLY A 219 8.40 1.32 -21.49
N LEU A 220 7.86 0.26 -20.88
CA LEU A 220 8.62 -0.90 -20.44
C LEU A 220 9.18 -1.73 -21.60
N CYS A 221 8.40 -1.97 -22.65
CA CYS A 221 8.84 -2.69 -23.84
C CYS A 221 9.89 -1.91 -24.61
N SER A 222 9.66 -0.61 -24.85
CA SER A 222 10.62 0.26 -25.51
C SER A 222 11.97 0.27 -24.77
N PHE A 223 11.94 0.45 -23.45
CA PHE A 223 13.14 0.45 -22.61
C PHE A 223 13.82 -0.93 -22.60
N SER A 224 13.08 -1.99 -22.28
CA SER A 224 13.65 -3.31 -22.05
C SER A 224 14.23 -3.91 -23.33
N CYS A 225 13.53 -3.78 -24.46
CA CYS A 225 14.01 -4.25 -25.76
C CYS A 225 15.28 -3.49 -26.18
N ASN A 226 15.34 -2.18 -25.96
CA ASN A 226 16.52 -1.38 -26.27
C ASN A 226 17.77 -1.80 -25.47
N TYR A 227 17.61 -2.38 -24.28
CA TYR A 227 18.71 -2.94 -23.47
C TYR A 227 18.83 -4.46 -23.57
N GLY A 228 18.13 -5.09 -24.53
CA GLY A 228 18.31 -6.49 -24.88
C GLY A 228 17.47 -7.48 -24.09
N TYR A 229 16.50 -7.02 -23.32
CA TYR A 229 15.44 -7.84 -22.76
C TYR A 229 14.13 -7.53 -23.49
N CYS A 230 13.98 -8.12 -24.66
CA CYS A 230 12.74 -8.10 -25.41
C CYS A 230 12.15 -9.51 -25.31
N PRO A 231 11.32 -9.80 -24.30
CA PRO A 231 10.53 -11.02 -24.31
C PRO A 231 9.48 -10.86 -25.42
N SER A 232 9.90 -11.02 -26.68
CA SER A 232 9.03 -11.51 -27.73
C SER A 232 8.65 -12.92 -27.31
N GLY A 233 7.37 -13.26 -27.44
CA GLY A 233 6.99 -14.65 -27.39
C GLY A 233 7.62 -15.33 -28.60
N ASP A 234 8.86 -15.81 -28.49
CA ASP A 234 9.48 -16.65 -29.52
C ASP A 234 8.91 -18.08 -29.41
N SER A 235 7.58 -18.16 -29.41
CA SER A 235 6.79 -19.38 -29.29
C SER A 235 6.90 -20.24 -30.55
N PHE A 236 7.12 -19.64 -31.71
CA PHE A 236 7.20 -20.40 -32.96
C PHE A 236 8.61 -20.91 -33.28
N ALA A 237 9.67 -20.49 -32.59
CA ALA A 237 11.03 -20.97 -32.88
C ALA A 237 11.14 -22.50 -32.78
N GLY A 238 10.52 -23.11 -31.76
CA GLY A 238 10.44 -24.57 -31.62
C GLY A 238 9.60 -25.24 -32.71
N LEU A 239 8.45 -24.65 -33.08
CA LEU A 239 7.59 -25.14 -34.15
C LEU A 239 8.21 -25.02 -35.54
N CYS A 240 8.80 -23.87 -35.86
CA CYS A 240 9.51 -23.63 -37.11
C CYS A 240 10.73 -24.54 -37.21
N SER A 241 11.48 -24.74 -36.12
CA SER A 241 12.61 -25.68 -36.12
C SER A 241 12.14 -27.12 -36.37
N TYR A 242 11.06 -27.56 -35.72
CA TYR A 242 10.50 -28.90 -35.92
C TYR A 242 9.92 -29.08 -37.33
N ASN A 243 9.12 -28.13 -37.81
CA ASN A 243 8.44 -28.22 -39.12
C ASN A 243 9.42 -28.06 -40.30
N CYS A 244 10.40 -27.15 -40.21
CA CYS A 244 11.45 -27.00 -41.23
C CYS A 244 12.31 -28.27 -41.38
N ASN A 245 12.51 -29.05 -40.31
CA ASN A 245 13.24 -30.33 -40.40
C ASN A 245 12.55 -31.35 -41.30
N PHE A 246 11.23 -31.23 -41.51
CA PHE A 246 10.44 -32.09 -42.40
C PHE A 246 10.02 -31.38 -43.69
N GLY A 247 10.63 -30.24 -44.01
CA GLY A 247 10.34 -29.48 -45.22
C GLY A 247 9.01 -28.73 -45.23
N PHE A 248 8.37 -28.54 -44.07
CA PHE A 248 7.14 -27.75 -43.93
C PHE A 248 7.47 -26.39 -43.31
N GLY A 249 7.58 -25.34 -44.14
CA GLY A 249 7.91 -23.98 -43.71
C GLY A 249 7.13 -22.95 -44.54
N PRO A 250 5.98 -22.47 -44.06
CA PRO A 250 5.23 -21.42 -44.74
C PRO A 250 6.09 -20.16 -44.82
N ILE A 251 6.29 -19.65 -46.05
CA ILE A 251 7.24 -18.57 -46.39
C ILE A 251 7.00 -17.27 -45.59
N HIS A 252 5.78 -17.06 -45.10
CA HIS A 252 5.40 -15.87 -44.33
C HIS A 252 5.48 -16.04 -42.82
N ARG A 253 5.82 -17.24 -42.30
CA ARG A 253 5.86 -17.54 -40.87
C ARG A 253 7.17 -18.16 -40.39
N CYS A 254 7.85 -18.96 -41.21
CA CYS A 254 9.12 -19.59 -40.85
C CYS A 254 10.16 -19.38 -41.96
N THR A 255 11.38 -18.98 -41.59
CA THR A 255 12.51 -18.92 -42.52
C THR A 255 13.42 -20.13 -42.30
N CYS A 256 13.29 -21.16 -43.14
CA CYS A 256 14.19 -22.31 -43.07
C CYS A 256 15.58 -21.93 -43.61
N THR A 257 16.60 -21.97 -42.76
CA THR A 257 17.96 -21.49 -43.06
C THR A 257 18.88 -22.55 -43.67
N GLY A 258 18.39 -23.79 -43.83
CA GLY A 258 19.10 -24.91 -44.45
C GLY A 258 18.27 -25.58 -45.54
N VAL A 259 18.94 -26.05 -46.60
CA VAL A 259 18.35 -26.84 -47.68
C VAL A 259 19.03 -28.21 -47.76
N GLY A 260 18.23 -29.26 -47.91
CA GLY A 260 18.70 -30.65 -47.95
C GLY A 260 17.66 -31.58 -48.56
N PRO A 261 17.95 -32.89 -48.68
CA PRO A 261 16.96 -33.87 -49.11
C PRO A 261 15.76 -33.90 -48.14
N LEU A 262 14.56 -34.02 -48.68
CA LEU A 262 13.32 -34.06 -47.89
C LEU A 262 13.36 -35.25 -46.92
N ILE A 263 13.20 -34.97 -45.63
CA ILE A 263 13.04 -35.99 -44.59
C ILE A 263 11.54 -36.30 -44.49
N GLU A 264 11.16 -37.56 -44.71
CA GLU A 264 9.76 -37.97 -44.57
C GLU A 264 9.29 -37.75 -43.12
N PRO A 265 8.19 -37.01 -42.90
CA PRO A 265 7.68 -36.78 -41.56
C PRO A 265 7.11 -38.07 -40.95
N PRO A 266 7.04 -38.16 -39.60
CA PRO A 266 6.38 -39.26 -38.91
C PRO A 266 4.91 -39.45 -39.35
N PRO A 267 4.34 -40.67 -39.21
CA PRO A 267 2.94 -40.93 -39.53
C PRO A 267 2.01 -39.98 -38.77
N LYS A 268 1.03 -39.42 -39.47
CA LYS A 268 0.00 -38.54 -38.89
C LYS A 268 -0.93 -39.34 -37.97
N ASN A 269 -1.11 -38.86 -36.75
CA ASN A 269 -2.23 -39.22 -35.89
C ASN A 269 -3.46 -38.38 -36.29
N THR A 270 -4.45 -39.00 -36.92
CA THR A 270 -5.67 -38.33 -37.40
C THR A 270 -6.65 -37.96 -36.30
N SER A 271 -6.46 -38.47 -35.08
CA SER A 271 -7.33 -38.20 -33.93
C SER A 271 -6.93 -36.93 -33.15
N ILE A 272 -5.82 -36.28 -33.52
CA ILE A 272 -5.31 -35.05 -32.90
C ILE A 272 -5.37 -33.94 -33.94
N THR A 273 -6.06 -32.84 -33.61
CA THR A 273 -5.96 -31.60 -34.38
C THR A 273 -5.33 -30.53 -33.50
N GLY A 274 -4.17 -30.05 -33.91
CA GLY A 274 -3.49 -28.92 -33.28
C GLY A 274 -3.96 -27.63 -33.92
N TYR A 275 -4.29 -26.63 -33.11
CA TYR A 275 -4.58 -25.27 -33.58
C TYR A 275 -3.93 -24.24 -32.66
N SER A 276 -3.68 -23.04 -33.19
CA SER A 276 -3.26 -21.91 -32.37
C SER A 276 -4.48 -21.06 -31.99
N PRO A 277 -4.79 -20.88 -30.69
CA PRO A 277 -6.02 -20.21 -30.25
C PRO A 277 -5.99 -18.68 -30.40
N SER A 278 -4.89 -18.11 -30.87
CA SER A 278 -4.60 -16.68 -30.69
C SER A 278 -3.83 -16.02 -31.84
N VAL A 279 -3.47 -16.77 -32.89
CA VAL A 279 -2.90 -16.27 -34.16
C VAL A 279 -3.15 -17.27 -35.28
N ASP A 280 -3.26 -16.82 -36.53
CA ASP A 280 -3.15 -17.69 -37.70
C ASP A 280 -1.74 -18.29 -37.78
N ASP A 281 -1.59 -19.56 -37.43
CA ASP A 281 -0.31 -20.25 -37.40
C ASP A 281 0.07 -20.91 -38.73
N SER A 282 -0.65 -20.65 -39.83
CA SER A 282 -0.37 -21.24 -41.16
C SER A 282 -0.22 -22.77 -41.12
N ASP A 283 -1.11 -23.43 -40.37
CA ASP A 283 -1.17 -24.88 -40.14
C ASP A 283 0.08 -25.48 -39.46
N LEU A 284 0.94 -24.67 -38.84
CA LEU A 284 2.15 -25.15 -38.17
C LEU A 284 1.81 -26.08 -36.98
N CYS A 285 0.83 -25.71 -36.15
CA CYS A 285 0.30 -26.51 -35.04
C CYS A 285 -0.43 -27.76 -35.56
N MET A 286 -1.19 -27.63 -36.64
CA MET A 286 -1.88 -28.76 -37.24
C MET A 286 -0.88 -29.82 -37.72
N PHE A 287 0.20 -29.39 -38.39
CA PHE A 287 1.25 -30.28 -38.87
C PHE A 287 2.03 -30.94 -37.72
N ALA A 288 2.40 -30.16 -36.70
CA ALA A 288 3.27 -30.60 -35.61
C ALA A 288 2.56 -31.50 -34.59
N CYS A 289 1.35 -31.12 -34.14
CA CYS A 289 0.60 -31.88 -33.12
C CYS A 289 0.18 -33.26 -33.64
N GLN A 290 -0.21 -33.35 -34.92
CA GLN A 290 -0.49 -34.61 -35.60
C GLN A 290 0.71 -35.58 -35.65
N ARG A 291 1.93 -35.10 -35.36
CA ARG A 291 3.19 -35.86 -35.44
C ARG A 291 3.91 -35.93 -34.09
N GLY A 292 3.18 -35.67 -33.01
CA GLY A 292 3.63 -35.87 -31.64
C GLY A 292 4.46 -34.73 -31.06
N TYR A 293 4.48 -33.56 -31.71
CA TYR A 293 5.08 -32.34 -31.16
C TYR A 293 4.03 -31.24 -31.06
N CYS A 294 3.38 -31.14 -29.89
CA CYS A 294 2.36 -30.12 -29.61
C CYS A 294 2.74 -29.28 -28.38
N PRO A 295 3.53 -28.21 -28.54
CA PRO A 295 3.96 -27.40 -27.41
C PRO A 295 2.83 -26.48 -26.93
N SER A 296 2.32 -26.75 -25.72
CA SER A 296 1.42 -25.84 -24.99
C SER A 296 2.21 -24.65 -24.42
N PRO A 297 1.68 -23.41 -24.41
CA PRO A 297 0.30 -23.00 -24.75
C PRO A 297 0.08 -22.59 -26.22
N ILE A 298 1.05 -22.85 -27.10
CA ILE A 298 1.14 -22.27 -28.45
C ILE A 298 0.23 -23.01 -29.42
N CYS A 299 0.23 -24.34 -29.28
CA CYS A 299 -0.69 -25.25 -29.94
C CYS A 299 -1.54 -25.93 -28.87
N GLN A 300 -2.85 -25.95 -29.09
CA GLN A 300 -3.79 -26.72 -28.29
C GLN A 300 -4.30 -27.90 -29.12
N GLU A 301 -4.50 -29.03 -28.45
CA GLU A 301 -5.10 -30.22 -29.07
C GLU A 301 -6.59 -30.27 -28.72
N TYR A 302 -7.42 -30.59 -29.71
CA TYR A 302 -8.78 -31.06 -29.46
C TYR A 302 -9.05 -32.36 -30.20
N SER A 303 -9.90 -33.20 -29.62
CA SER A 303 -10.50 -34.35 -30.30
C SER A 303 -11.80 -33.92 -30.99
N ALA A 304 -12.20 -34.64 -32.03
CA ALA A 304 -13.39 -34.35 -32.84
C ALA A 304 -14.75 -34.38 -32.09
N ASP A 305 -14.73 -34.50 -30.77
CA ASP A 305 -15.92 -34.61 -29.92
C ASP A 305 -16.34 -33.25 -29.31
N ASP A 306 -15.61 -32.15 -29.54
CA ASP A 306 -15.75 -30.91 -28.76
C ASP A 306 -16.20 -29.65 -29.52
N PHE A 307 -16.93 -29.76 -30.65
CA PHE A 307 -17.55 -28.57 -31.25
C PHE A 307 -18.99 -28.77 -31.76
N VAL A 308 -19.90 -27.99 -31.17
CA VAL A 308 -21.19 -27.60 -31.75
C VAL A 308 -21.00 -26.26 -32.44
N CYS A 309 -20.67 -26.25 -33.73
CA CYS A 309 -21.33 -25.41 -34.72
C CYS A 309 -21.29 -26.19 -36.04
N GLY A 310 -22.47 -26.43 -36.61
CA GLY A 310 -22.64 -27.27 -37.78
C GLY A 310 -21.95 -26.68 -39.01
N ALA A 311 -20.93 -27.36 -39.48
CA ALA A 311 -20.47 -27.25 -40.85
C ALA A 311 -21.19 -28.33 -41.68
N SER A 312 -22.03 -27.93 -42.63
CA SER A 312 -22.20 -28.72 -43.85
C SER A 312 -20.97 -28.49 -44.73
N GLU A 313 -20.48 -29.56 -45.35
CA GLU A 313 -19.11 -29.69 -45.89
C GLU A 313 -18.71 -28.78 -47.08
N ASP A 314 -19.43 -27.72 -47.44
CA ASP A 314 -19.25 -27.06 -48.74
C ASP A 314 -19.23 -25.52 -48.75
N ASP A 315 -18.75 -24.81 -47.72
CA ASP A 315 -18.52 -23.36 -47.86
C ASP A 315 -17.22 -22.84 -47.19
N TYR A 316 -16.33 -22.31 -48.04
CA TYR A 316 -14.99 -21.79 -47.68
C TYR A 316 -15.01 -20.29 -47.32
N TYR A 317 -16.07 -19.78 -46.71
CA TYR A 317 -16.09 -18.41 -46.20
C TYR A 317 -17.01 -18.30 -44.98
N VAL A 318 -16.42 -18.43 -43.79
CA VAL A 318 -17.10 -18.05 -42.55
C VAL A 318 -16.73 -16.60 -42.28
N ASP A 319 -17.63 -15.70 -42.68
CA ASP A 319 -17.60 -14.30 -42.24
C ASP A 319 -18.09 -14.23 -40.79
N CYS A 320 -17.17 -14.27 -39.83
CA CYS A 320 -17.45 -13.89 -38.46
C CYS A 320 -17.54 -12.36 -38.40
N GLY A 321 -18.66 -11.80 -38.82
CA GLY A 321 -18.94 -10.37 -38.63
C GLY A 321 -18.84 -10.03 -37.14
N GLU A 322 -17.85 -9.24 -36.75
CA GLU A 322 -17.73 -8.73 -35.38
C GLU A 322 -18.85 -7.75 -35.09
N THR A 323 -19.89 -8.20 -34.39
CA THR A 323 -20.89 -7.32 -33.79
C THR A 323 -20.41 -6.89 -32.42
N MET A 324 -20.06 -5.61 -32.24
CA MET A 324 -19.84 -5.00 -30.92
C MET A 324 -21.12 -5.17 -30.07
N SER A 325 -20.97 -5.85 -28.92
CA SER A 325 -22.08 -6.41 -28.11
C SER A 325 -22.77 -5.42 -27.16
N CYS A 326 -22.23 -4.20 -26.98
CA CYS A 326 -22.72 -3.27 -25.95
C CYS A 326 -23.82 -2.33 -26.41
N ASP A 327 -24.90 -2.26 -25.63
CA ASP A 327 -25.95 -1.24 -25.75
C ASP A 327 -25.56 0.03 -24.98
N PHE A 328 -24.77 0.89 -25.61
CA PHE A 328 -24.31 2.16 -25.02
C PHE A 328 -25.42 3.17 -24.71
N THR A 329 -26.68 2.87 -25.06
CA THR A 329 -27.85 3.68 -24.68
C THR A 329 -28.38 3.35 -23.27
N LYS A 330 -27.93 2.25 -22.66
CA LYS A 330 -28.24 1.89 -21.28
C LYS A 330 -27.33 2.60 -20.28
N SER A 331 -27.91 2.97 -19.15
CA SER A 331 -27.20 3.53 -18.00
C SER A 331 -27.80 3.00 -16.70
N TYR A 332 -26.98 2.94 -15.66
CA TYR A 332 -27.39 2.53 -14.32
C TYR A 332 -27.19 3.70 -13.35
N ASP A 333 -28.04 3.80 -12.34
CA ASP A 333 -27.99 4.91 -11.38
C ASP A 333 -27.02 4.61 -10.23
N THR A 334 -26.92 3.35 -9.80
CA THR A 334 -26.01 2.92 -8.73
C THR A 334 -25.17 1.71 -9.11
N LEU A 335 -24.08 1.48 -8.37
CA LEU A 335 -23.25 0.28 -8.56
C LEU A 335 -24.03 -0.99 -8.19
N ALA A 336 -24.99 -0.89 -7.29
CA ALA A 336 -25.89 -2.00 -6.94
C ALA A 336 -26.82 -2.37 -8.09
N ASP A 337 -27.37 -1.36 -8.80
CA ASP A 337 -28.21 -1.60 -9.98
C ASP A 337 -27.42 -2.28 -11.10
N LEU A 338 -26.16 -1.88 -11.29
CA LEU A 338 -25.25 -2.53 -12.25
C LEU A 338 -24.91 -3.97 -11.81
N ALA A 339 -24.62 -4.19 -10.52
CA ALA A 339 -24.29 -5.51 -9.97
C ALA A 339 -25.42 -6.54 -10.20
N ASN A 340 -26.68 -6.13 -10.06
CA ASN A 340 -27.85 -7.01 -10.21
C ASN A 340 -28.05 -7.57 -11.62
N VAL A 341 -27.38 -6.99 -12.63
CA VAL A 341 -27.54 -7.36 -14.03
C VAL A 341 -26.22 -7.85 -14.66
N MET A 342 -25.14 -7.94 -13.88
CA MET A 342 -23.81 -8.33 -14.37
C MET A 342 -23.80 -9.68 -15.09
N ASP A 343 -24.62 -10.64 -14.64
CA ASP A 343 -24.73 -11.97 -15.27
C ASP A 343 -25.45 -11.94 -16.64
N THR A 344 -26.09 -10.83 -16.99
CA THR A 344 -26.88 -10.65 -18.22
C THR A 344 -26.23 -9.71 -19.23
N ILE A 345 -25.08 -9.11 -18.86
CA ILE A 345 -24.37 -8.12 -19.65
C ILE A 345 -23.08 -8.74 -20.19
N ASP A 346 -22.74 -8.43 -21.43
CA ASP A 346 -21.46 -8.82 -21.99
C ASP A 346 -20.32 -8.21 -21.15
N PRO A 347 -19.34 -9.01 -20.70
CA PRO A 347 -18.24 -8.54 -19.84
C PRO A 347 -17.51 -7.31 -20.36
N TYR A 348 -17.46 -7.10 -21.67
CA TYR A 348 -16.86 -5.93 -22.30
C TYR A 348 -17.62 -4.62 -21.97
N CYS A 349 -18.91 -4.71 -21.65
CA CYS A 349 -19.78 -3.55 -21.38
C CYS A 349 -19.79 -3.13 -19.91
N THR A 350 -19.41 -4.02 -18.99
CA THR A 350 -19.43 -3.77 -17.54
C THR A 350 -18.61 -2.55 -17.15
N SER A 351 -17.49 -2.32 -17.84
CA SER A 351 -16.56 -1.23 -17.57
C SER A 351 -17.08 0.12 -18.03
N TYR A 352 -17.74 0.15 -19.20
CA TYR A 352 -18.44 1.33 -19.69
C TYR A 352 -19.59 1.73 -18.76
N TYR A 353 -20.37 0.76 -18.30
CA TYR A 353 -21.45 1.03 -17.35
C TYR A 353 -20.93 1.44 -15.97
N SER A 354 -19.84 0.84 -15.49
CA SER A 354 -19.19 1.19 -14.22
C SER A 354 -18.68 2.63 -14.21
N ILE A 355 -17.95 3.05 -15.26
CA ILE A 355 -17.43 4.42 -15.33
C ILE A 355 -18.55 5.45 -15.46
N ASN A 356 -19.70 5.07 -16.04
CA ASN A 356 -20.91 5.90 -16.08
C ASN A 356 -21.52 6.10 -14.69
N VAL A 357 -21.69 5.03 -13.93
CA VAL A 357 -22.17 5.09 -12.54
C VAL A 357 -21.24 5.93 -11.67
N LEU A 358 -19.92 5.71 -11.77
CA LEU A 358 -18.93 6.46 -10.99
C LEU A 358 -18.91 7.95 -11.33
N GLY A 359 -19.06 8.31 -12.61
CA GLY A 359 -19.22 9.71 -13.03
C GLY A 359 -20.45 10.37 -12.40
N ARG A 360 -21.59 9.67 -12.38
CA ARG A 360 -22.82 10.18 -11.76
C ARG A 360 -22.70 10.33 -10.24
N MET A 361 -22.16 9.32 -9.56
CA MET A 361 -21.91 9.40 -8.11
C MET A 361 -21.00 10.58 -7.76
N LEU A 362 -20.01 10.88 -8.60
CA LEU A 362 -19.16 12.04 -8.44
C LEU A 362 -19.93 13.36 -8.65
N ASP A 363 -20.80 13.42 -9.65
CA ASP A 363 -21.67 14.57 -9.89
C ASP A 363 -22.64 14.82 -8.73
N ASP A 364 -23.30 13.77 -8.22
CA ASP A 364 -24.22 13.85 -7.08
C ASP A 364 -23.50 14.31 -5.81
N ALA A 365 -22.32 13.74 -5.53
CA ALA A 365 -21.49 14.18 -4.40
C ALA A 365 -21.09 15.66 -4.53
N MET A 366 -20.87 16.15 -5.74
CA MET A 366 -20.58 17.56 -6.01
C MET A 366 -21.81 18.45 -5.84
N VAL A 367 -23.01 17.99 -6.20
CA VAL A 367 -24.27 18.69 -5.94
C VAL A 367 -24.53 18.79 -4.44
N ASP A 368 -24.39 17.68 -3.71
CA ASP A 368 -24.58 17.64 -2.26
C ASP A 368 -23.57 18.51 -1.53
N TYR A 369 -22.29 18.44 -1.91
CA TYR A 369 -21.26 19.32 -1.36
C TYR A 369 -21.63 20.79 -1.58
N ASN A 370 -21.99 21.18 -2.80
CA ASN A 370 -22.40 22.55 -3.12
C ASN A 370 -23.63 22.98 -2.32
N SER A 371 -24.61 22.11 -2.13
CA SER A 371 -25.79 22.36 -1.29
C SER A 371 -25.39 22.65 0.16
N VAL A 372 -24.50 21.83 0.73
CA VAL A 372 -23.99 22.03 2.09
C VAL A 372 -23.22 23.36 2.21
N VAL A 373 -22.27 23.63 1.31
CA VAL A 373 -21.41 24.83 1.43
C VAL A 373 -22.11 26.15 1.08
N THR A 374 -23.22 26.09 0.33
CA THR A 374 -24.06 27.27 0.03
C THR A 374 -25.14 27.52 1.07
N GLY A 375 -25.45 26.52 1.90
CA GLY A 375 -26.36 26.63 3.03
C GLY A 375 -25.72 27.32 4.24
N ASP A 376 -25.98 26.78 5.43
CA ASP A 376 -25.53 27.34 6.71
C ASP A 376 -24.21 26.74 7.22
N TYR A 377 -23.43 26.09 6.34
CA TYR A 377 -22.16 25.45 6.69
C TYR A 377 -21.20 26.38 7.42
N ASP A 378 -20.92 27.57 6.87
CA ASP A 378 -19.93 28.48 7.46
C ASP A 378 -20.38 28.94 8.87
N LYS A 379 -21.70 29.07 9.08
CA LYS A 379 -22.27 29.35 10.40
C LYS A 379 -22.05 28.18 11.37
N LYS A 380 -22.46 26.97 10.99
CA LYS A 380 -22.30 25.76 11.81
C LYS A 380 -20.83 25.44 12.11
N PHE A 381 -19.95 25.69 11.14
CA PHE A 381 -18.52 25.53 11.32
C PHE A 381 -17.99 26.55 12.32
N ASN A 382 -18.40 27.83 12.24
CA ASN A 382 -18.03 28.81 13.25
C ASN A 382 -18.56 28.46 14.65
N ASP A 383 -19.80 27.96 14.76
CA ASP A 383 -20.35 27.45 16.02
C ASP A 383 -19.49 26.29 16.58
N TYR A 384 -19.00 25.40 15.71
CA TYR A 384 -18.06 24.35 16.08
C TYR A 384 -16.70 24.90 16.52
N VAL A 385 -16.15 25.89 15.80
CA VAL A 385 -14.89 26.54 16.17
C VAL A 385 -15.00 27.20 17.54
N ASP A 386 -16.12 27.86 17.83
CA ASP A 386 -16.38 28.47 19.13
C ASP A 386 -16.53 27.40 20.22
N TYR A 387 -17.21 26.29 19.94
CA TYR A 387 -17.28 25.14 20.84
C TYR A 387 -15.90 24.55 21.16
N ILE A 388 -15.03 24.38 20.17
CA ILE A 388 -13.64 23.93 20.37
C ILE A 388 -12.88 24.94 21.24
N LYS A 389 -13.00 26.24 20.94
CA LYS A 389 -12.35 27.28 21.74
C LYS A 389 -12.84 27.30 23.18
N ASP A 390 -14.12 27.05 23.43
CA ASP A 390 -14.71 27.10 24.77
C ASP A 390 -14.44 25.84 25.60
N THR A 391 -14.17 24.70 24.94
CA THR A 391 -13.83 23.45 25.61
C THR A 391 -12.36 23.37 26.04
N ILE A 392 -11.43 24.00 25.32
CA ILE A 392 -9.98 23.99 25.67
C ILE A 392 -9.72 24.42 27.13
N PRO A 393 -10.25 25.55 27.65
CA PRO A 393 -10.04 25.93 29.05
C PRO A 393 -10.55 24.87 30.05
N LEU A 394 -11.67 24.22 29.74
CA LEU A 394 -12.27 23.19 30.59
C LEU A 394 -11.40 21.93 30.63
N GLN A 395 -10.89 21.51 29.47
CA GLN A 395 -10.01 20.35 29.32
C GLN A 395 -8.65 20.59 29.99
N LEU A 396 -8.02 21.76 29.79
CA LEU A 396 -6.77 22.13 30.46
C LEU A 396 -6.92 22.17 31.98
N ARG A 397 -8.05 22.71 32.47
CA ARG A 397 -8.37 22.71 33.90
C ARG A 397 -8.57 21.29 34.42
N GLN A 398 -9.34 20.45 33.73
CA GLN A 398 -9.55 19.06 34.13
C GLN A 398 -8.24 18.27 34.14
N PHE A 399 -7.32 18.57 33.22
CA PHE A 399 -6.04 17.89 33.14
C PHE A 399 -5.16 18.12 34.37
N LEU A 400 -5.20 19.31 34.98
CA LEU A 400 -4.37 19.67 36.14
C LEU A 400 -5.10 19.72 37.48
N LEU A 401 -6.41 19.94 37.47
CA LEU A 401 -7.26 20.16 38.64
C LEU A 401 -8.54 19.30 38.58
N ASP A 402 -8.40 18.04 38.18
CA ASP A 402 -9.50 17.08 38.19
C ASP A 402 -10.05 16.91 39.60
N SER A 403 -11.29 17.35 39.83
CA SER A 403 -11.94 17.25 41.14
C SER A 403 -12.26 15.82 41.57
N ASN A 404 -12.18 14.85 40.65
CA ASN A 404 -12.42 13.43 40.93
C ASN A 404 -11.13 12.66 41.24
N SER A 405 -9.96 13.31 41.19
CA SER A 405 -8.67 12.69 41.49
C SER A 405 -7.87 13.51 42.50
N THR A 406 -7.19 12.83 43.42
CA THR A 406 -6.24 13.47 44.35
C THR A 406 -4.97 13.93 43.64
N VAL A 407 -4.62 13.31 42.51
CA VAL A 407 -3.51 13.72 41.63
C VAL A 407 -4.01 13.68 40.19
N SER A 408 -4.20 14.85 39.58
CA SER A 408 -4.64 14.95 38.18
C SER A 408 -3.54 14.53 37.20
N ARG A 409 -3.94 14.00 36.05
CA ARG A 409 -3.05 13.41 35.02
C ARG A 409 -1.90 14.32 34.60
N GLY A 410 -2.15 15.61 34.48
CA GLY A 410 -1.18 16.59 34.02
C GLY A 410 -0.12 16.95 35.05
N ASN A 411 -0.36 16.71 36.34
CA ASN A 411 0.53 17.18 37.41
C ASN A 411 1.94 16.57 37.35
N LYS A 412 2.09 15.37 36.77
CA LYS A 412 3.41 14.73 36.57
C LYS A 412 4.37 15.52 35.67
N TYR A 413 3.86 16.43 34.85
CA TYR A 413 4.68 17.25 33.95
C TYR A 413 5.12 18.57 34.58
N PHE A 414 4.71 18.85 35.82
CA PHE A 414 4.95 20.11 36.51
C PHE A 414 5.55 19.90 37.91
N GLU A 415 6.39 20.85 38.29
CA GLU A 415 6.73 21.12 39.69
C GLU A 415 5.99 22.38 40.14
N CYS A 416 5.54 22.39 41.38
CA CYS A 416 4.78 23.49 41.99
C CYS A 416 5.62 24.14 43.10
N ALA A 417 5.45 25.44 43.34
CA ALA A 417 6.01 26.10 44.52
C ALA A 417 5.13 27.24 45.01
N PHE A 418 5.11 27.47 46.32
CA PHE A 418 4.67 28.76 46.86
C PHE A 418 5.67 29.86 46.50
N VAL A 419 5.24 31.14 46.54
CA VAL A 419 6.07 32.31 46.20
C VAL A 419 7.44 32.33 46.92
N THR A 420 7.50 31.81 48.14
CA THR A 420 8.72 31.75 48.96
C THR A 420 9.15 30.32 49.33
N GLY A 421 8.59 29.30 48.68
CA GLY A 421 8.83 27.88 48.99
C GLY A 421 9.75 27.17 47.98
N PRO A 422 10.24 25.96 48.32
CA PRO A 422 10.96 25.11 47.39
C PRO A 422 10.02 24.60 46.28
N ARG A 423 10.61 24.14 45.16
CA ARG A 423 9.88 23.40 44.13
C ARG A 423 9.63 21.98 44.60
N GLU A 424 8.39 21.54 44.48
CA GLU A 424 7.91 20.22 44.90
C GLU A 424 7.03 19.62 43.79
N ALA A 425 6.71 18.33 43.89
CA ALA A 425 5.80 17.69 42.94
C ALA A 425 4.38 18.31 43.03
N CYS A 426 3.74 18.57 41.89
CA CYS A 426 2.34 18.99 41.88
C CYS A 426 1.38 17.81 42.15
N PRO A 427 0.17 18.06 42.68
CA PRO A 427 -0.32 19.34 43.21
C PRO A 427 0.17 19.57 44.65
N ILE A 428 0.39 20.84 45.02
CA ILE A 428 0.59 21.23 46.42
C ILE A 428 -0.78 21.36 47.09
N ASP A 429 -0.95 20.73 48.26
CA ASP A 429 -2.20 20.84 49.03
C ASP A 429 -2.31 22.24 49.66
N THR A 430 -3.26 23.02 49.16
CA THR A 430 -3.53 24.36 49.69
C THR A 430 -4.60 24.37 50.78
N ASN A 431 -5.33 23.28 51.05
CA ASN A 431 -6.56 23.30 51.86
C ASN A 431 -6.37 23.72 53.33
N PHE A 432 -5.13 23.80 53.82
CA PHE A 432 -4.80 24.19 55.20
C PHE A 432 -4.52 25.69 55.37
N TYR A 433 -4.51 26.47 54.30
CA TYR A 433 -4.17 27.89 54.34
C TYR A 433 -5.41 28.77 54.27
N THR A 434 -5.47 29.83 55.08
CA THR A 434 -6.53 30.83 55.05
C THR A 434 -6.09 32.07 54.26
N GLY A 435 -7.01 32.71 53.54
CA GLY A 435 -6.72 33.89 52.72
C GLY A 435 -6.23 33.56 51.29
N ARG A 436 -5.46 34.49 50.71
CA ARG A 436 -4.93 34.38 49.34
C ARG A 436 -3.66 33.54 49.33
N VAL A 437 -3.69 32.43 48.61
CA VAL A 437 -2.57 31.50 48.41
C VAL A 437 -2.10 31.61 46.96
N GLU A 438 -0.79 31.73 46.78
CA GLU A 438 -0.18 31.89 45.46
C GLU A 438 0.75 30.71 45.18
N VAL A 439 0.47 29.96 44.10
CA VAL A 439 1.20 28.76 43.69
C VAL A 439 1.69 28.94 42.25
N THR A 440 2.96 28.67 42.00
CA THR A 440 3.55 28.73 40.65
C THR A 440 3.77 27.33 40.10
N TYR A 441 3.27 27.06 38.90
CA TYR A 441 3.53 25.86 38.11
C TYR A 441 4.76 26.08 37.23
N TYR A 442 5.70 25.14 37.30
CA TYR A 442 6.91 25.07 36.49
C TYR A 442 6.82 23.83 35.62
N LEU A 443 6.70 24.02 34.30
CA LEU A 443 6.73 22.91 33.35
C LEU A 443 8.13 22.29 33.32
N VAL A 444 8.24 21.02 33.72
CA VAL A 444 9.52 20.29 33.77
C VAL A 444 9.69 19.31 32.61
N ASP A 445 8.58 18.81 32.06
CA ASP A 445 8.57 17.95 30.88
C ASP A 445 7.58 18.50 29.84
N ALA A 446 8.09 19.38 28.98
CA ALA A 446 7.29 20.02 27.95
C ALA A 446 6.85 19.04 26.85
N ASP A 447 7.73 18.14 26.43
CA ASP A 447 7.45 17.23 25.32
C ASP A 447 6.39 16.20 25.73
N GLY A 448 6.51 15.62 26.93
CA GLY A 448 5.51 14.73 27.50
C GLY A 448 4.16 15.42 27.71
N PHE A 449 4.16 16.66 28.22
CA PHE A 449 2.95 17.46 28.41
C PHE A 449 2.18 17.67 27.09
N TYR A 450 2.86 18.12 26.04
CA TYR A 450 2.20 18.40 24.76
C TYR A 450 1.78 17.12 24.02
N ALA A 451 2.59 16.05 24.08
CA ALA A 451 2.22 14.76 23.50
C ALA A 451 0.95 14.20 24.14
N ASP A 452 0.85 14.27 25.47
CA ASP A 452 -0.31 13.76 26.22
C ASP A 452 -1.58 14.59 25.95
N LEU A 453 -1.46 15.92 25.89
CA LEU A 453 -2.58 16.79 25.51
C LEU A 453 -3.10 16.54 24.09
N ALA A 454 -2.19 16.32 23.13
CA ALA A 454 -2.54 16.02 21.75
C ALA A 454 -3.28 14.68 21.65
N VAL A 455 -2.78 13.63 22.32
CA VAL A 455 -3.41 12.29 22.30
C VAL A 455 -4.74 12.27 23.06
N THR A 456 -4.81 12.92 24.22
CA THR A 456 -5.98 12.81 25.11
C THR A 456 -7.12 13.73 24.68
N TYR A 457 -6.81 14.95 24.23
CA TYR A 457 -7.82 15.98 23.96
C TYR A 457 -7.74 16.59 22.56
N GLY A 458 -6.75 16.21 21.73
CA GLY A 458 -6.54 16.84 20.43
C GLY A 458 -6.04 18.29 20.52
N ILE A 459 -5.53 18.73 21.67
CA ILE A 459 -5.06 20.11 21.87
C ILE A 459 -3.63 20.24 21.34
N GLN A 460 -3.45 21.13 20.36
CA GLN A 460 -2.15 21.44 19.77
C GLN A 460 -1.30 22.34 20.69
N LYS A 461 0.02 22.25 20.58
CA LYS A 461 0.96 23.03 21.40
C LYS A 461 0.71 24.54 21.31
N GLU A 462 0.41 25.02 20.11
CA GLU A 462 0.19 26.43 19.78
C GLU A 462 -1.13 26.98 20.38
N TRP A 463 -2.05 26.08 20.73
CA TRP A 463 -3.33 26.41 21.36
C TRP A 463 -3.21 26.62 22.87
N VAL A 464 -2.02 26.42 23.45
CA VAL A 464 -1.74 26.58 24.87
C VAL A 464 -0.76 27.72 25.10
N LYS A 465 -1.07 28.60 26.05
CA LYS A 465 -0.16 29.60 26.61
C LYS A 465 -0.08 29.42 28.12
N PHE A 466 1.01 29.84 28.75
CA PHE A 466 1.12 29.83 30.22
C PHE A 466 0.82 31.21 30.79
N GLY A 467 0.06 31.27 31.89
CA GLY A 467 -0.34 32.53 32.50
C GLY A 467 -0.90 32.38 33.91
N GLU A 468 -1.63 33.41 34.34
CA GLU A 468 -2.29 33.46 35.64
C GLU A 468 -3.70 32.86 35.55
N TYR A 469 -4.02 31.94 36.44
CA TYR A 469 -5.35 31.34 36.60
C TYR A 469 -5.84 31.57 38.03
N ASP A 470 -6.87 32.40 38.18
CA ASP A 470 -7.48 32.75 39.46
C ASP A 470 -8.77 31.94 39.68
N THR A 471 -8.81 31.13 40.74
CA THR A 471 -9.94 30.23 41.02
C THR A 471 -11.11 30.89 41.76
N THR A 472 -11.39 32.18 41.54
CA THR A 472 -12.42 33.07 42.15
C THR A 472 -13.79 32.52 42.63
N GLN A 473 -14.10 31.22 42.60
CA GLN A 473 -15.03 30.59 43.54
C GLN A 473 -14.35 30.30 44.89
N CYS A 474 -14.43 31.26 45.79
CA CYS A 474 -14.20 31.09 47.22
C CYS A 474 -15.06 29.92 47.75
N ARG A 475 -14.48 28.75 48.02
CA ARG A 475 -15.16 27.67 48.74
C ARG A 475 -14.85 27.81 50.23
N GLY A 476 -15.82 28.32 50.99
CA GLY A 476 -15.75 28.27 52.45
C GLY A 476 -16.37 26.97 52.99
N PRO A 477 -15.68 26.18 53.81
CA PRO A 477 -16.33 25.19 54.64
C PRO A 477 -16.73 25.86 55.97
N VAL A 478 -18.02 26.17 56.14
CA VAL A 478 -18.75 26.22 57.43
C VAL A 478 -18.25 27.17 58.55
N LEU A 479 -17.09 27.83 58.46
CA LEU A 479 -16.49 28.64 59.53
C LEU A 479 -15.75 29.90 59.04
N GLY A 480 -16.34 30.68 58.13
CA GLY A 480 -16.03 32.11 57.99
C GLY A 480 -14.73 32.53 57.29
N ASP A 481 -13.78 31.64 56.99
CA ASP A 481 -12.54 32.02 56.28
C ASP A 481 -12.63 31.77 54.76
N VAL A 482 -12.37 32.84 53.99
CA VAL A 482 -12.33 32.82 52.52
C VAL A 482 -10.93 32.39 52.08
N GLN A 483 -10.84 31.25 51.39
CA GLN A 483 -9.60 30.81 50.74
C GLN A 483 -9.67 31.04 49.23
N CYS A 484 -8.66 31.70 48.68
CA CYS A 484 -8.48 31.91 47.24
C CYS A 484 -7.11 31.42 46.81
N THR A 485 -7.04 30.57 45.78
CA THR A 485 -5.75 30.14 45.21
C THR A 485 -5.55 30.75 43.84
N ILE A 486 -4.38 31.34 43.62
CA ILE A 486 -3.95 31.88 42.33
C ILE A 486 -2.80 31.06 41.83
N TYR A 487 -2.95 30.58 40.60
CA TYR A 487 -1.95 29.78 39.92
C TYR A 487 -1.21 30.62 38.89
N TYR A 488 0.11 30.73 39.03
CA TYR A 488 0.98 31.31 38.01
C TYR A 488 1.62 30.20 37.16
N GLY A 489 1.93 30.48 35.90
CA GLY A 489 2.49 29.47 34.99
C GLY A 489 1.51 28.34 34.66
N PHE A 490 0.20 28.60 34.82
CA PHE A 490 -0.85 27.63 34.53
C PHE A 490 -1.15 27.60 33.03
N PRO A 491 -1.37 26.43 32.40
CA PRO A 491 -1.72 26.36 30.98
C PRO A 491 -3.15 26.86 30.75
N LEU A 492 -3.26 27.80 29.82
CA LEU A 492 -4.47 28.50 29.42
C LEU A 492 -4.62 28.42 27.91
N ARG A 493 -5.83 28.61 27.42
CA ARG A 493 -6.09 28.74 25.99
C ARG A 493 -5.31 29.92 25.40
N SER A 494 -4.55 29.67 24.35
CA SER A 494 -3.92 30.68 23.52
C SER A 494 -4.97 31.54 22.80
N SER A 495 -4.61 32.77 22.41
CA SER A 495 -5.46 33.55 21.48
C SER A 495 -5.41 32.98 20.06
N ASN A 496 -4.40 32.17 19.75
CA ASN A 496 -4.11 31.67 18.41
C ASN A 496 -4.61 30.23 18.23
N VAL A 497 -5.92 30.03 18.44
CA VAL A 497 -6.57 28.73 18.17
C VAL A 497 -7.17 28.79 16.77
N THR A 498 -6.55 28.05 15.84
CA THR A 498 -7.00 27.91 14.45
C THR A 498 -7.44 26.47 14.22
N VAL A 499 -8.67 26.30 13.75
CA VAL A 499 -9.23 25.01 13.37
C VAL A 499 -9.33 24.98 11.85
N ASP A 500 -8.70 24.00 11.22
CA ASP A 500 -8.69 23.88 9.77
C ASP A 500 -10.10 23.62 9.24
N ASN A 501 -10.52 24.41 8.25
CA ASN A 501 -11.83 24.28 7.65
C ASN A 501 -11.81 23.21 6.53
N PRO A 502 -12.57 22.11 6.65
CA PRO A 502 -12.63 21.08 5.61
C PRO A 502 -13.00 21.62 4.22
N LYS A 503 -13.81 22.68 4.15
CA LYS A 503 -14.17 23.37 2.91
C LYS A 503 -12.94 23.87 2.15
N ASP A 504 -11.88 24.30 2.84
CA ASP A 504 -10.66 24.79 2.19
C ASP A 504 -9.88 23.66 1.51
N ILE A 505 -9.85 22.47 2.14
CA ILE A 505 -9.20 21.28 1.60
C ILE A 505 -9.94 20.81 0.34
N VAL A 506 -11.27 20.72 0.41
CA VAL A 506 -12.10 20.32 -0.72
C VAL A 506 -12.03 21.36 -1.84
N THR A 507 -12.04 22.66 -1.50
CA THR A 507 -11.91 23.74 -2.49
C THR A 507 -10.59 23.66 -3.27
N LYS A 508 -9.48 23.30 -2.61
CA LYS A 508 -8.18 23.07 -3.28
C LYS A 508 -8.21 21.86 -4.22
N ALA A 509 -9.04 20.86 -3.93
CA ALA A 509 -9.22 19.67 -4.77
C ALA A 509 -10.19 19.87 -5.94
N LEU A 510 -11.06 20.89 -5.92
CA LEU A 510 -12.08 21.15 -6.95
C LEU A 510 -11.54 21.16 -8.40
N PRO A 511 -10.39 21.78 -8.71
CA PRO A 511 -9.84 21.72 -10.06
C PRO A 511 -9.52 20.29 -10.52
N GLY A 512 -8.99 19.47 -9.60
CA GLY A 512 -8.72 18.05 -9.86
C GLY A 512 -10.00 17.24 -10.07
N ILE A 513 -11.04 17.50 -9.27
CA ILE A 513 -12.34 16.84 -9.42
C ILE A 513 -12.99 17.18 -10.77
N ARG A 514 -12.91 18.45 -11.22
CA ARG A 514 -13.39 18.84 -12.56
C ARG A 514 -12.59 18.20 -13.68
N SER A 515 -11.27 18.08 -13.52
CA SER A 515 -10.42 17.36 -14.46
C SER A 515 -10.80 15.89 -14.53
N LEU A 516 -11.10 15.25 -13.39
CA LEU A 516 -11.55 13.87 -13.32
C LEU A 516 -12.89 13.68 -14.03
N ASN A 517 -13.88 14.55 -13.79
CA ASN A 517 -15.17 14.50 -14.47
C ASN A 517 -15.02 14.65 -15.99
N THR A 518 -14.19 15.60 -16.43
CA THR A 518 -13.86 15.79 -17.85
C THR A 518 -13.19 14.54 -18.44
N THR A 519 -12.29 13.92 -17.69
CA THR A 519 -11.59 12.70 -18.10
C THR A 519 -12.56 11.53 -18.23
N ILE A 520 -13.45 11.33 -17.25
CA ILE A 520 -14.50 10.30 -17.29
C ILE A 520 -15.39 10.46 -18.53
N ALA A 521 -15.83 11.68 -18.84
CA ALA A 521 -16.66 11.96 -20.00
C ALA A 521 -15.91 11.73 -21.33
N LEU A 522 -14.64 12.12 -21.42
CA LEU A 522 -13.78 11.87 -22.59
C LEU A 522 -13.54 10.38 -22.78
N THR A 523 -13.24 9.64 -21.72
CA THR A 523 -13.07 8.19 -21.73
C THR A 523 -14.33 7.50 -22.26
N GLN A 524 -15.52 7.89 -21.80
CA GLN A 524 -16.78 7.33 -22.32
C GLN A 524 -16.98 7.61 -23.81
N LEU A 525 -16.65 8.81 -24.29
CA LEU A 525 -16.72 9.16 -25.72
C LEU A 525 -15.72 8.35 -26.55
N GLU A 526 -14.51 8.17 -26.04
CA GLU A 526 -13.47 7.39 -26.69
C GLU A 526 -13.87 5.90 -26.76
N ILE A 527 -14.49 5.34 -25.71
CA ILE A 527 -15.02 3.96 -25.69
C ILE A 527 -16.14 3.81 -26.71
N ASN A 528 -17.10 4.74 -26.72
CA ASN A 528 -18.21 4.75 -27.68
C ASN A 528 -17.74 4.86 -29.14
N ALA A 529 -16.66 5.61 -29.38
CA ALA A 529 -16.08 5.78 -30.71
C ALA A 529 -15.13 4.64 -31.12
N GLY A 530 -14.89 3.64 -30.25
CA GLY A 530 -13.90 2.59 -30.49
C GLY A 530 -12.46 3.10 -30.60
N THR A 531 -12.19 4.30 -30.06
CA THR A 531 -10.89 4.99 -30.11
C THR A 531 -10.19 5.00 -28.74
N TRP A 532 -10.84 4.47 -27.71
CA TRP A 532 -10.26 4.29 -26.39
C TRP A 532 -9.06 3.35 -26.46
N THR A 533 -7.90 3.88 -26.07
CA THR A 533 -6.62 3.14 -26.02
C THR A 533 -6.20 2.80 -24.59
N GLY A 534 -7.07 3.06 -23.60
CA GLY A 534 -6.91 2.70 -22.20
C GLY A 534 -7.54 1.35 -21.85
N VAL A 535 -7.41 0.93 -20.59
CA VAL A 535 -7.90 -0.37 -20.10
C VAL A 535 -9.38 -0.29 -19.74
N LEU A 536 -10.17 -1.32 -20.07
CA LEU A 536 -11.54 -1.51 -19.58
C LEU A 536 -11.59 -2.52 -18.42
N ASP A 537 -10.60 -3.38 -18.24
CA ASP A 537 -10.66 -4.54 -17.34
C ASP A 537 -10.45 -4.29 -15.82
N ASP A 538 -10.45 -3.05 -15.33
CA ASP A 538 -10.28 -2.78 -13.88
C ASP A 538 -11.45 -3.27 -12.99
N GLY A 539 -12.44 -3.97 -13.55
CA GLY A 539 -13.56 -4.61 -12.85
C GLY A 539 -13.51 -6.14 -12.73
N ARG A 540 -12.48 -6.83 -13.25
CA ARG A 540 -12.44 -8.31 -13.23
C ARG A 540 -11.44 -8.87 -12.21
N CYS A 541 -11.97 -9.56 -11.21
CA CYS A 541 -11.23 -10.64 -10.53
C CYS A 541 -11.63 -11.97 -11.15
N PRO A 542 -10.72 -12.73 -11.79
CA PRO A 542 -10.92 -14.14 -11.99
C PRO A 542 -10.16 -14.93 -10.90
N ASN A 543 -10.94 -15.53 -10.01
CA ASN A 543 -10.54 -16.77 -9.35
C ASN A 543 -10.77 -17.91 -10.34
N THR A 544 -9.74 -18.29 -11.08
CA THR A 544 -9.52 -19.68 -11.53
C THR A 544 -8.05 -19.82 -11.93
N GLY A 545 -7.40 -20.84 -11.39
CA GLY A 545 -6.04 -21.20 -11.78
C GLY A 545 -6.05 -21.73 -13.20
N ASP A 546 -5.71 -20.89 -14.17
CA ASP A 546 -5.42 -21.27 -15.54
C ASP A 546 -4.12 -20.61 -16.03
N VAL A 547 -3.43 -21.36 -16.88
CA VAL A 547 -2.03 -21.22 -17.29
C VAL A 547 -1.74 -19.85 -17.94
N PHE A 548 -0.77 -19.13 -17.37
CA PHE A 548 -0.32 -17.79 -17.77
C PHE A 548 0.11 -17.70 -19.26
N ASP A 549 -0.56 -16.80 -19.99
CA ASP A 549 -0.21 -16.29 -21.33
C ASP A 549 1.12 -15.50 -21.27
N ARG A 550 2.04 -15.69 -22.23
CA ARG A 550 3.43 -15.18 -22.17
C ARG A 550 3.82 -14.27 -23.35
N ARG A 551 2.95 -13.34 -23.77
CA ARG A 551 3.29 -12.32 -24.80
C ARG A 551 3.21 -10.91 -24.21
N CYS A 552 4.37 -10.29 -23.93
CA CYS A 552 4.44 -8.98 -23.28
C CYS A 552 4.86 -7.86 -24.24
N CYS A 553 5.83 -8.11 -25.13
CA CYS A 553 6.38 -7.11 -26.06
C CYS A 553 6.58 -7.68 -27.47
N ALA A 554 6.61 -6.81 -28.48
CA ALA A 554 6.91 -7.11 -29.89
C ALA A 554 8.02 -6.17 -30.41
N SER A 555 8.91 -6.68 -31.27
CA SER A 555 9.90 -5.87 -31.97
C SER A 555 9.50 -5.66 -33.43
N LYS A 556 10.10 -4.68 -34.12
CA LYS A 556 9.77 -4.38 -35.53
C LYS A 556 10.19 -5.48 -36.53
N ASP A 557 10.98 -6.44 -36.05
CA ASP A 557 11.52 -7.57 -36.81
C ASP A 557 10.79 -8.90 -36.49
N ASP A 558 9.77 -8.88 -35.61
CA ASP A 558 8.92 -10.03 -35.20
C ASP A 558 7.51 -9.99 -35.80
#